data_AF-A0A7C5ABI0-F1
#
_entry.id   AF-A0A7C5ABI0-F1
#
_cell.length_a   1.000
_cell.length_b   1.000
_cell.length_c   1.000
_cell.angle_alpha   90.00
_cell.angle_beta   90.00
_cell.angle_gamma   90.00
#
_symmetry.space_group_name_H-M   'P 1'
#
loop_
_entity.id
_entity.type
_entity.pdbx_description
1 polymer ?
#
loop_
_entity_poly.entity_id
_entity_poly.type
_entity_poly.pdbx_seq_one_letter_code
_entity_poly.pdbx_strand_id
1 'polypeptide(L)'
;MELRIVECGDDERLFRRLLEEPSTFDQATYERLVDRFRSRLDIDDLLAITAKRLRQGRYADPLERNAVLAIVEGRTEEADRLLDVLERRDRAGLRVAARGPAFPPRSS
;
A
#
# COMPACT_ATOMS: atom_id res chain seq x y z
N MET A 1 14.63 10.53 -38.91
CA MET A 1 13.83 10.85 -37.71
C MET A 1 12.92 9.66 -37.48
N GLU A 2 13.37 8.68 -36.72
CA GLU A 2 12.58 7.47 -36.45
C GLU A 2 11.56 7.77 -35.35
N LEU A 3 10.30 7.91 -35.73
CA LEU A 3 9.17 7.89 -34.80
C LEU A 3 8.88 6.42 -34.45
N ARG A 4 9.42 5.97 -33.32
CA ARG A 4 9.05 4.67 -32.74
C ARG A 4 7.69 4.79 -32.05
N ILE A 5 6.63 4.52 -32.81
CA ILE A 5 5.28 4.30 -32.27
C ILE A 5 5.14 2.80 -31.99
N VAL A 6 5.67 2.30 -30.87
CA VAL A 6 5.38 0.93 -30.39
C VAL A 6 5.53 0.85 -28.86
N GLU A 7 4.65 1.49 -28.08
CA GLU A 7 4.48 1.20 -26.64
C GLU A 7 3.01 1.19 -26.17
N CYS A 8 2.05 1.49 -27.06
CA CYS A 8 0.65 1.72 -26.66
C CYS A 8 -0.07 0.45 -26.14
N GLY A 9 0.35 -0.75 -26.56
CA GLY A 9 -0.26 -2.01 -26.14
C GLY A 9 0.12 -2.44 -24.72
N ASP A 10 1.37 -2.21 -24.32
CA ASP A 10 1.87 -2.61 -23.01
C ASP A 10 1.55 -1.58 -21.93
N ASP A 11 1.60 -0.28 -22.26
CA ASP A 11 1.21 0.78 -21.32
C ASP A 11 -0.27 0.71 -20.94
N GLU A 12 -1.15 0.43 -21.90
CA GLU A 12 -2.57 0.29 -21.62
C GLU A 12 -2.88 -0.98 -20.82
N ARG A 13 -2.13 -2.06 -21.04
CA ARG A 13 -2.21 -3.28 -20.22
C ARG A 13 -1.70 -3.04 -18.80
N LEU A 14 -0.57 -2.36 -18.65
CA LEU A 14 0.00 -2.00 -17.36
C LEU A 14 -0.92 -1.07 -16.58
N PHE A 15 -1.51 -0.07 -17.25
CA PHE A 15 -2.47 0.84 -16.66
C PHE A 15 -3.72 0.10 -16.15
N ARG A 16 -4.34 -0.77 -16.98
CA ARG A 16 -5.46 -1.60 -16.53
C ARG A 16 -5.09 -2.49 -15.36
N ARG A 17 -3.92 -3.13 -15.40
CA ARG A 17 -3.45 -3.98 -14.31
C ARG A 17 -3.20 -3.19 -13.01
N LEU A 18 -2.73 -1.94 -13.11
CA LEU A 18 -2.62 -1.04 -11.95
C LEU A 18 -3.99 -0.77 -11.31
N LEU A 19 -5.04 -0.58 -12.11
CA LEU A 19 -6.40 -0.37 -11.60
C LEU A 19 -7.03 -1.67 -11.05
N GLU A 20 -6.79 -2.79 -11.71
CA GLU A 20 -7.43 -4.08 -11.42
C GLU A 20 -6.76 -4.86 -10.29
N GLU A 21 -5.43 -4.89 -10.24
CA GLU A 21 -4.65 -5.73 -9.32
C GLU A 21 -3.40 -5.00 -8.78
N PRO A 22 -3.57 -3.83 -8.13
CA PRO A 22 -2.43 -3.02 -7.69
C PRO A 22 -1.55 -3.74 -6.65
N SER A 23 -2.06 -4.75 -5.93
CA SER A 23 -1.29 -5.54 -4.95
C SER A 23 -0.29 -6.52 -5.57
N THR A 24 -0.35 -6.74 -6.89
CA THR A 24 0.57 -7.65 -7.59
C THR A 24 1.95 -7.04 -7.82
N PHE A 25 2.04 -5.71 -7.78
CA PHE A 25 3.29 -4.98 -7.91
C PHE A 25 3.98 -4.85 -6.54
N ASP A 26 5.31 -5.01 -6.51
CA ASP A 26 6.09 -4.59 -5.35
C ASP A 26 5.96 -3.06 -5.12
N GLN A 27 6.46 -2.57 -3.98
CA GLN A 27 6.33 -1.16 -3.61
C GLN A 27 6.98 -0.20 -4.63
N ALA A 28 8.21 -0.48 -5.05
CA ALA A 28 8.95 0.38 -5.97
C ALA A 28 8.33 0.37 -7.37
N THR A 29 7.80 -0.77 -7.83
CA THR A 29 7.12 -0.87 -9.11
C THR A 29 5.78 -0.16 -9.10
N TYR A 30 5.00 -0.29 -8.02
CA TYR A 30 3.75 0.45 -7.87
C TYR A 30 3.95 1.96 -7.89
N GLU A 31 4.92 2.48 -7.12
CA GLU A 31 5.23 3.92 -7.08
C GLU A 31 5.63 4.44 -8.46
N ARG A 32 6.47 3.70 -9.20
CA ARG A 32 6.86 4.05 -10.57
C ARG A 32 5.68 4.04 -11.53
N LEU A 33 4.75 3.10 -11.41
CA LEU A 33 3.57 3.04 -12.28
C LEU A 33 2.59 4.17 -11.97
N VAL A 34 2.39 4.50 -10.70
CA VAL A 34 1.59 5.65 -10.28
C VAL A 34 2.18 6.95 -10.82
N ASP A 35 3.49 7.13 -10.73
CA ASP A 35 4.17 8.31 -11.25
C ASP A 35 4.10 8.37 -12.80
N ARG A 36 4.36 7.24 -13.47
CA ARG A 36 4.27 7.12 -14.94
C ARG A 36 2.87 7.48 -15.46
N PHE A 37 1.81 7.07 -14.77
CA PHE A 37 0.43 7.32 -15.17
C PHE A 37 -0.24 8.49 -14.43
N ARG A 38 0.55 9.32 -13.74
CA ARG A 38 0.04 10.41 -12.90
C ARG A 38 -0.85 11.41 -13.66
N SER A 39 -0.56 11.66 -14.94
CA SER A 39 -1.38 12.54 -15.78
C SER A 39 -2.75 11.96 -16.15
N ARG A 40 -2.95 10.65 -15.95
CA ARG A 40 -4.18 9.90 -16.23
C ARG A 40 -4.98 9.54 -14.98
N LEU A 41 -4.41 9.70 -13.80
CA LEU A 41 -5.02 9.35 -12.52
C LEU A 41 -5.45 10.64 -11.82
N ASP A 42 -6.75 10.76 -11.54
CA ASP A 42 -7.19 11.80 -10.62
C ASP A 42 -6.95 11.39 -9.16
N ILE A 43 -7.31 12.28 -8.23
CA ILE A 43 -7.12 11.98 -6.80
C ILE A 43 -7.98 10.80 -6.35
N ASP A 44 -9.18 10.63 -6.90
CA ASP A 44 -10.11 9.57 -6.51
C ASP A 44 -9.62 8.21 -7.03
N ASP A 45 -9.05 8.17 -8.24
CA ASP A 45 -8.36 7.01 -8.79
C ASP A 45 -7.19 6.59 -7.90
N LEU A 46 -6.35 7.55 -7.50
CA LEU A 46 -5.21 7.32 -6.61
C LEU A 46 -5.64 6.75 -5.27
N LEU A 47 -6.70 7.31 -4.68
CA LEU A 47 -7.28 6.82 -3.44
C LEU A 47 -7.85 5.40 -3.62
N ALA A 48 -8.58 5.15 -4.71
CA ALA A 48 -9.19 3.85 -5.00
C ALA A 48 -8.15 2.75 -5.20
N ILE A 49 -7.11 2.98 -6.00
CA ILE A 49 -6.03 2.00 -6.21
C ILE A 49 -5.24 1.76 -4.94
N THR A 50 -5.02 2.79 -4.12
CA THR A 50 -4.31 2.69 -2.84
C THR A 50 -5.12 1.86 -1.85
N ALA A 51 -6.42 2.16 -1.69
CA ALA A 51 -7.32 1.36 -0.84
C ALA A 51 -7.34 -0.10 -1.28
N LYS A 52 -7.47 -0.34 -2.59
CA LYS A 52 -7.52 -1.67 -3.16
C LYS A 52 -6.23 -2.44 -2.90
N ARG A 53 -5.07 -1.80 -3.13
CA ARG A 53 -3.74 -2.35 -2.81
C ARG A 53 -3.64 -2.71 -1.33
N LEU A 54 -4.08 -1.82 -0.44
CA LEU A 54 -4.04 -2.02 1.01
C LEU A 54 -4.90 -3.21 1.47
N ARG A 55 -6.10 -3.37 0.88
CA ARG A 55 -7.01 -4.47 1.21
C ARG A 55 -6.53 -5.82 0.67
N GLN A 56 -5.95 -5.84 -0.52
CA GLN A 56 -5.51 -7.08 -1.19
C GLN A 56 -4.08 -7.49 -0.81
N GLY A 57 -3.24 -6.53 -0.40
CA GLY A 57 -1.84 -6.74 -0.10
C GLY A 57 -1.59 -7.41 1.26
N ARG A 58 -0.45 -8.09 1.37
CA ARG A 58 0.06 -8.59 2.64
C ARG A 58 0.94 -7.52 3.28
N TYR A 59 0.38 -6.79 4.22
CA TYR A 59 1.12 -5.78 5.00
C TYR A 59 1.66 -6.42 6.26
N ALA A 60 2.94 -6.18 6.53
CA ALA A 60 3.59 -6.64 7.76
C ALA A 60 2.93 -6.03 9.00
N ASP A 61 2.41 -4.80 8.86
CA ASP A 61 1.81 -4.04 9.93
C ASP A 61 0.32 -3.71 9.65
N PRO A 62 -0.61 -4.45 10.30
CA PRO A 62 -2.03 -4.18 10.18
C PRO A 62 -2.45 -2.81 10.72
N LEU A 63 -1.73 -2.25 11.69
CA LEU A 63 -2.07 -0.96 12.29
C LEU A 63 -1.79 0.17 11.31
N GLU A 64 -0.59 0.17 10.70
CA GLU A 64 -0.23 1.13 9.65
C GLU A 64 -1.16 1.02 8.45
N ARG A 65 -1.45 -0.21 8.00
CA ARG A 65 -2.41 -0.47 6.92
C ARG A 65 -3.79 0.14 7.23
N ASN A 66 -4.30 -0.09 8.43
CA ASN A 66 -5.62 0.39 8.82
C ASN A 66 -5.66 1.92 8.95
N ALA A 67 -4.58 2.54 9.44
CA ALA A 67 -4.48 4.00 9.53
C ALA A 67 -4.56 4.63 8.14
N VAL A 68 -3.79 4.10 7.17
CA VAL A 68 -3.82 4.60 5.79
C VAL A 68 -5.18 4.34 5.13
N LEU A 69 -5.80 3.18 5.36
CA LEU A 69 -7.16 2.91 4.86
C LEU A 69 -8.19 3.90 5.42
N ALA A 70 -8.11 4.24 6.71
CA ALA A 70 -9.02 5.21 7.31
C ALA A 70 -8.87 6.61 6.68
N ILE A 71 -7.64 7.04 6.38
CA ILE A 71 -7.38 8.30 5.65
C ILE A 71 -8.00 8.24 4.26
N VAL A 72 -7.73 7.17 3.51
CA VAL A 72 -8.17 7.01 2.13
C VAL A 72 -9.70 6.94 2.01
N GLU A 73 -10.38 6.37 3.02
CA GLU A 73 -11.84 6.25 3.06
C GLU A 73 -12.53 7.47 3.71
N GLY A 74 -11.80 8.51 4.10
CA GLY A 74 -12.35 9.71 4.74
C GLY A 74 -12.87 9.48 6.16
N ARG A 75 -12.44 8.41 6.84
CA ARG A 75 -12.80 8.11 8.23
C ARG A 75 -11.89 8.88 9.20
N THR A 76 -11.96 10.21 9.19
CA THR A 76 -11.02 11.10 9.90
C THR A 76 -10.86 10.78 11.38
N GLU A 77 -11.95 10.58 12.13
CA GLU A 77 -11.86 10.24 13.56
C GLU A 77 -11.17 8.89 13.83
N GLU A 78 -11.29 7.95 12.90
CA GLU A 78 -10.61 6.66 13.01
C GLU A 78 -9.15 6.80 12.62
N ALA A 79 -8.84 7.57 11.56
CA ALA A 79 -7.48 7.88 11.16
C ALA A 79 -6.70 8.53 12.31
N ASP A 80 -7.27 9.56 12.94
CA ASP A 80 -6.63 10.28 14.06
C ASP A 80 -6.33 9.32 15.22
N ARG A 81 -7.31 8.50 15.61
CA ARG A 81 -7.11 7.50 16.67
C ARG A 81 -6.04 6.48 16.34
N LEU A 82 -5.98 6.00 15.09
CA LEU A 82 -4.99 5.01 14.67
C LEU A 82 -3.58 5.62 14.59
N LEU A 83 -3.47 6.87 14.14
CA LEU A 83 -2.20 7.62 14.11
C LEU A 83 -1.68 7.90 15.53
N ASP A 84 -2.55 8.27 16.47
CA ASP A 84 -2.18 8.43 17.88
C ASP A 84 -1.63 7.13 18.49
N VAL A 85 -2.27 5.99 18.15
CA VAL A 85 -1.81 4.68 18.62
C VAL A 85 -0.46 4.32 18.00
N LEU A 86 -0.24 4.61 16.71
CA LEU A 86 1.05 4.43 16.03
C LEU A 86 2.15 5.25 16.70
N GLU A 87 1.91 6.53 16.97
CA GLU A 87 2.89 7.39 17.61
C GLU A 87 3.25 6.90 19.02
N ARG A 88 2.24 6.50 19.82
CA ARG A 88 2.46 5.95 21.15
C ARG A 88 3.24 4.63 21.10
N ARG A 89 2.94 3.77 20.14
CA ARG A 89 3.65 2.50 19.91
C ARG A 89 5.11 2.75 19.58
N ASP A 90 5.38 3.66 18.66
CA ASP A 90 6.74 3.96 18.19
C ASP A 90 7.57 4.60 19.29
N ARG A 91 6.99 5.53 20.07
CA ARG A 91 7.63 6.12 21.25
C ARG A 91 7.98 5.08 22.31
N ALA A 92 7.14 4.06 22.47
CA ALA A 92 7.35 2.97 23.42
C ALA A 92 8.27 1.87 22.86
N GLY A 93 8.72 1.96 21.60
CA GLY A 93 9.53 0.93 20.95
C GLY A 93 8.81 -0.42 20.78
N LEU A 94 7.47 -0.41 20.80
CA LEU A 94 6.66 -1.63 20.77
C LEU A 94 6.56 -2.16 19.34
N ARG A 95 7.35 -3.18 19.00
CA ARG A 95 7.22 -3.89 17.73
C ARG A 95 6.47 -5.20 17.94
N VAL A 96 5.43 -5.45 17.14
CA VAL A 96 4.84 -6.78 17.05
C VAL A 96 5.89 -7.66 16.38
N ALA A 97 6.51 -8.57 17.12
CA ALA A 97 7.35 -9.59 16.53
C ALA A 97 6.50 -10.32 15.48
N ALA A 98 6.87 -10.20 14.19
CA ALA A 98 6.30 -11.05 13.16
C ALA A 98 6.40 -12.48 13.69
N ARG A 99 5.27 -13.21 13.77
CA ARG A 99 5.21 -14.57 14.32
C ARG A 99 6.27 -15.46 13.66
N GLY A 100 7.46 -15.53 14.26
CA GLY A 100 8.43 -16.62 14.15
C GLY A 100 8.08 -17.68 15.21
N PRO A 101 8.60 -18.90 15.09
CA PRO A 101 8.13 -20.04 15.87
C PRO A 101 8.26 -19.77 17.38
N ALA A 102 7.24 -20.22 18.10
CA ALA A 102 7.10 -20.09 19.54
C ALA A 102 8.37 -20.54 20.29
N PHE A 103 8.70 -19.77 21.32
CA PHE A 103 9.52 -20.09 22.50
C PHE A 103 10.35 -21.39 22.47
N PRO A 104 11.68 -21.34 22.69
CA PRO A 104 12.40 -22.55 23.07
C PRO A 104 11.80 -23.09 24.39
N PRO A 105 11.74 -24.43 24.56
CA PRO A 105 11.21 -25.02 25.78
C PRO A 105 12.01 -24.53 26.97
N ARG A 106 11.32 -24.19 28.07
CA ARG A 106 11.98 -23.95 29.36
C ARG A 106 12.64 -25.26 29.77
N SER A 107 13.97 -25.31 29.71
CA SER A 107 14.75 -26.34 30.39
C SER A 107 14.64 -26.10 31.88
N SER A 108 13.97 -27.03 32.58
CA SER A 108 14.18 -27.29 34.00
C SER A 108 15.40 -28.17 34.20
#